data_AF-A0A519LD63-F1
#
_entry.id   AF-A0A519LD63-F1
#
_cell.length_a   1.000
_cell.length_b   1.000
_cell.length_c   1.000
_cell.angle_alpha   90.00
_cell.angle_beta   90.00
_cell.angle_gamma   90.00
#
_symmetry.space_group_name_H-M   'P 1'
#
loop_
_entity.id
_entity.type
_entity.pdbx_description
1 polymer ?
#
loop_
_entity_poly.entity_id
_entity_poly.type
_entity_poly.pdbx_seq_one_letter_code
_entity_poly.pdbx_strand_id
1 'polypeptide(L)'
;LRLMRLWTLLHSDFFWRTIGHRYDDTRVEEITKALASLVTFIFVVTGFVYATFRGAHPGITGYLDALYFTVATLTTTGFGDITLPGNWGRVLSIVVMLTGITLFLRLAQTIFRPHKISHDCPTCGLKKHDPDAVHCKACGVVLCIPDEGA
;
A
#
# COMPACT_ATOMS: atom_id res chain seq x y z
N LEU A 1 -7.59 24.71 -1.45
CA LEU A 1 -8.06 24.39 -2.83
C LEU A 1 -6.97 23.92 -3.80
N ARG A 2 -5.68 24.34 -3.70
CA ARG A 2 -4.59 23.82 -4.56
C ARG A 2 -4.10 22.41 -4.20
N LEU A 3 -4.13 22.05 -2.91
CA LEU A 3 -3.72 20.72 -2.41
C LEU A 3 -4.63 19.57 -2.89
N MET A 4 -5.93 19.83 -3.04
CA MET A 4 -6.90 18.84 -3.52
C MET A 4 -6.63 18.41 -4.97
N ARG A 5 -6.15 19.30 -5.85
CA ARG A 5 -5.83 18.96 -7.25
C ARG A 5 -4.58 18.08 -7.36
N LEU A 6 -3.59 18.28 -6.50
CA LEU A 6 -2.42 17.42 -6.43
C LEU A 6 -2.79 16.02 -5.92
N TRP A 7 -3.69 15.97 -4.95
CA TRP A 7 -4.30 14.71 -4.48
C TRP A 7 -5.11 14.00 -5.57
N THR A 8 -5.87 14.74 -6.39
CA THR A 8 -6.65 14.12 -7.49
C THR A 8 -5.74 13.57 -8.59
N LEU A 9 -4.59 14.21 -8.85
CA LEU A 9 -3.61 13.73 -9.83
C LEU A 9 -2.85 12.48 -9.35
N LEU A 10 -2.52 12.41 -8.06
CA LEU A 10 -1.87 11.23 -7.46
C LEU A 10 -2.83 10.04 -7.28
N HIS A 11 -4.14 10.29 -7.20
CA HIS A 11 -5.17 9.27 -7.04
C HIS A 11 -5.90 8.90 -8.34
N SER A 12 -5.54 9.51 -9.48
CA SER A 12 -6.22 9.21 -10.72
C SER A 12 -5.67 7.90 -11.30
N ASP A 13 -6.54 6.89 -11.35
CA ASP A 13 -6.41 5.67 -12.16
C ASP A 13 -5.96 5.91 -13.61
N PHE A 14 -6.01 7.17 -14.09
CA PHE A 14 -5.49 7.61 -15.38
C PHE A 14 -3.96 7.59 -15.51
N PHE A 15 -3.21 7.90 -14.44
CA PHE A 15 -1.74 7.92 -14.48
C PHE A 15 -1.17 6.50 -14.61
N TRP A 16 -1.74 5.56 -13.84
CA TRP A 16 -1.37 4.15 -13.91
C TRP A 16 -1.71 3.51 -15.26
N ARG A 17 -2.79 3.93 -15.93
CA ARG A 17 -3.15 3.46 -17.27
C ARG A 17 -2.20 3.90 -18.38
N THR A 18 -1.51 5.02 -18.21
CA THR A 18 -0.60 5.59 -19.23
C THR A 18 0.84 5.07 -19.06
N ILE A 19 1.30 4.85 -17.82
CA ILE A 19 2.66 4.36 -17.55
C ILE A 19 2.74 2.82 -17.54
N GLY A 20 1.63 2.11 -17.28
CA GLY A 20 1.61 0.65 -17.15
C GLY A 20 1.95 -0.15 -18.42
N HIS A 21 1.98 0.46 -19.62
CA HIS A 21 2.17 -0.28 -20.87
C HIS A 21 3.61 -0.82 -21.09
N ARG A 22 4.55 -0.53 -20.18
CA ARG A 22 5.96 -0.98 -20.25
C ARG A 22 6.36 -1.93 -19.10
N TYR A 23 5.47 -2.21 -18.16
CA TYR A 23 5.70 -3.15 -17.05
C TYR A 23 4.50 -4.10 -16.94
N ASP A 24 4.42 -5.07 -17.86
CA ASP A 24 3.36 -6.09 -17.95
C ASP A 24 3.53 -7.23 -16.92
N ASP A 25 4.15 -6.92 -15.77
CA ASP A 25 4.22 -7.83 -14.62
C ASP A 25 3.17 -7.39 -13.60
N THR A 26 2.05 -8.10 -13.60
CA THR A 26 0.90 -7.88 -12.69
C THR A 26 1.30 -7.74 -11.23
N ARG A 27 2.42 -8.36 -10.80
CA ARG A 27 2.92 -8.26 -9.43
C ARG A 27 3.55 -6.90 -9.13
N VAL A 28 4.40 -6.40 -10.03
CA VAL A 28 5.08 -5.11 -9.84
C VAL A 28 4.05 -3.98 -9.87
N GLU A 29 3.04 -4.09 -10.71
CA GLU A 29 1.92 -3.14 -10.74
C GLU A 29 1.14 -3.13 -9.42
N GLU A 30 0.80 -4.29 -8.84
CA GLU A 30 0.11 -4.37 -7.55
C GLU A 30 0.96 -3.78 -6.40
N ILE A 31 2.26 -4.12 -6.33
CA ILE A 31 3.18 -3.62 -5.29
C ILE A 31 3.33 -2.11 -5.40
N THR A 32 3.57 -1.60 -6.61
CA THR A 32 3.80 -0.18 -6.83
C THR A 32 2.56 0.66 -6.56
N LYS A 33 1.36 0.16 -6.89
CA LYS A 33 0.09 0.78 -6.49
C LYS A 33 -0.09 0.83 -4.97
N ALA A 34 0.20 -0.28 -4.27
CA ALA A 34 0.10 -0.33 -2.81
C ALA A 34 1.08 0.66 -2.14
N LEU A 35 2.32 0.70 -2.61
CA LEU A 35 3.36 1.61 -2.13
C LEU A 35 2.99 3.08 -2.40
N ALA A 36 2.57 3.39 -3.63
CA ALA A 36 2.16 4.75 -4.00
C ALA A 36 0.97 5.23 -3.16
N SER A 37 0.00 4.35 -2.89
CA SER A 37 -1.14 4.65 -2.01
C SER A 37 -0.69 4.93 -0.58
N LEU A 38 0.26 4.16 -0.03
CA LEU A 38 0.80 4.35 1.31
C LEU A 38 1.55 5.69 1.42
N VAL A 39 2.46 5.98 0.49
CA VAL A 39 3.23 7.23 0.46
C VAL A 39 2.30 8.43 0.34
N THR A 40 1.33 8.36 -0.59
CA THR A 40 0.34 9.42 -0.79
C THR A 40 -0.43 9.68 0.50
N PHE A 41 -0.92 8.62 1.17
CA PHE A 41 -1.61 8.75 2.45
C PHE A 41 -0.76 9.45 3.52
N ILE A 42 0.52 9.06 3.67
CA ILE A 42 1.45 9.71 4.60
C ILE A 42 1.54 11.22 4.31
N PHE A 43 1.80 11.60 3.06
CA PHE A 43 1.95 13.01 2.70
C PHE A 43 0.71 13.86 3.00
N VAL A 44 -0.51 13.33 2.77
CA VAL A 44 -1.72 14.09 3.11
C VAL A 44 -2.05 14.12 4.56
N VAL A 45 -1.86 13.02 5.29
CA VAL A 45 -2.06 13.05 6.75
C VAL A 45 -1.07 14.03 7.37
N THR A 46 0.20 13.98 6.97
CA THR A 46 1.23 14.93 7.41
C THR A 46 0.84 16.37 7.06
N GLY A 47 0.42 16.64 5.82
CA GLY A 47 -0.03 17.96 5.39
C GLY A 47 -1.26 18.45 6.16
N PHE A 48 -2.21 17.57 6.46
CA PHE A 48 -3.42 17.88 7.22
C PHE A 48 -3.13 18.16 8.69
N VAL A 49 -2.29 17.33 9.33
CA VAL A 49 -1.83 17.52 10.71
C VAL A 49 -1.06 18.83 10.81
N TYR A 50 -0.11 19.07 9.90
CA TYR A 50 0.65 20.31 9.85
C TYR A 50 -0.28 21.51 9.66
N ALA A 51 -1.22 21.48 8.71
CA ALA A 51 -2.12 22.61 8.47
C ALA A 51 -3.05 22.92 9.66
N THR A 52 -3.50 21.89 10.39
CA THR A 52 -4.49 22.04 11.47
C THR A 52 -3.84 22.37 12.82
N PHE A 53 -2.67 21.83 13.10
CA PHE A 53 -2.01 21.93 14.40
C PHE A 53 -0.77 22.84 14.42
N ARG A 54 -0.39 23.44 13.29
CA ARG A 54 0.71 24.41 13.24
C ARG A 54 0.45 25.57 14.20
N GLY A 55 1.37 25.78 15.13
CA GLY A 55 1.32 26.87 16.12
C GLY A 55 0.37 26.63 17.30
N ALA A 56 -0.38 25.52 17.33
CA ALA A 56 -1.27 25.19 18.45
C ALA A 56 -0.54 24.50 19.60
N HIS A 57 0.56 23.78 19.33
CA HIS A 57 1.29 23.01 20.34
C HIS A 57 2.83 23.11 20.18
N PRO A 58 3.59 23.12 21.29
CA PRO A 58 5.06 23.23 21.26
C PRO A 58 5.77 22.02 20.62
N GLY A 59 5.06 20.91 20.37
CA GLY A 59 5.63 19.70 19.77
C GLY A 59 5.55 19.63 18.23
N ILE A 60 4.83 20.53 17.55
CA ILE A 60 4.74 20.56 16.08
C ILE A 60 5.17 21.95 15.60
N THR A 61 6.48 22.12 15.44
CA THR A 61 7.10 23.38 15.01
C THR A 61 7.34 23.39 13.50
N GLY A 62 7.69 22.23 12.94
CA GLY A 62 8.02 22.04 11.54
C GLY A 62 7.21 20.96 10.84
N TYR A 63 7.37 20.88 9.52
CA TYR A 63 6.78 19.81 8.70
C TYR A 63 7.33 18.43 9.06
N LEU A 64 8.61 18.36 9.47
CA LEU A 64 9.27 17.12 9.89
C LEU A 64 8.63 16.52 11.14
N ASP A 65 8.20 17.34 12.09
CA ASP A 65 7.52 16.90 13.32
C ASP A 65 6.16 16.24 12.99
N ALA A 66 5.41 16.85 12.07
CA ALA A 66 4.14 16.30 11.59
C ALA A 66 4.33 15.01 10.79
N LEU A 67 5.41 14.93 10.00
CA LEU A 67 5.77 13.72 9.26
C LEU A 67 6.13 12.59 10.22
N TYR A 68 6.96 12.90 11.21
CA TYR A 68 7.36 11.97 12.24
C TYR A 68 6.15 11.44 13.03
N PHE A 69 5.26 12.32 13.49
CA PHE A 69 4.01 11.91 14.14
C PHE A 69 3.18 10.98 13.24
N THR A 70 3.04 11.33 11.96
CA THR A 70 2.27 10.55 10.99
C THR A 70 2.87 9.16 10.82
N VAL A 71 4.18 9.06 10.60
CA VAL A 71 4.88 7.78 10.41
C VAL A 71 4.84 6.94 11.67
N ALA A 72 5.11 7.52 12.85
CA ALA A 72 5.06 6.83 14.13
C ALA A 72 3.65 6.29 14.45
N THR A 73 2.62 7.06 14.13
CA THR A 73 1.21 6.66 14.32
C THR A 73 0.79 5.59 13.32
N LEU A 74 1.14 5.76 12.05
CA LEU A 74 0.81 4.84 10.96
C LEU A 74 1.45 3.46 11.16
N THR A 75 2.72 3.44 11.56
CA THR A 75 3.48 2.22 11.84
C THR A 75 3.11 1.59 13.19
N THR A 76 2.17 2.20 13.92
CA THR A 76 1.78 1.80 15.29
C THR A 76 2.93 1.80 16.29
N THR A 77 4.05 2.46 15.97
CA THR A 77 5.21 2.59 16.87
C THR A 77 4.87 3.48 18.07
N GLY A 78 4.19 4.61 17.82
CA GLY A 78 3.56 5.43 18.85
C GLY A 78 4.47 5.87 20.01
N PHE A 79 5.64 6.46 19.72
CA PHE A 79 6.61 6.90 20.74
C PHE A 79 6.02 7.83 21.81
N GLY A 80 4.98 8.59 21.50
CA GLY A 80 4.25 9.43 22.45
C GLY A 80 4.95 10.73 22.86
N ASP A 81 6.12 11.00 22.29
CA ASP A 81 6.85 12.26 22.37
C ASP A 81 6.12 13.41 21.67
N ILE A 82 5.48 13.12 20.54
CA ILE A 82 4.61 14.05 19.81
C ILE A 82 3.21 13.46 19.74
N THR A 83 2.22 14.19 20.24
CA THR A 83 0.81 13.75 20.23
C THR A 83 -0.11 14.89 19.85
N LEU A 84 -1.28 14.53 19.28
CA LEU A 84 -2.32 15.50 18.97
C LEU A 84 -3.27 15.67 20.16
N PRO A 85 -3.25 16.82 20.82
CA PRO A 85 -4.04 17.14 21.99
C PRO A 85 -5.50 17.43 21.62
N GLY A 86 -6.39 17.31 22.60
CA GLY A 86 -7.81 17.59 22.45
C GLY A 86 -8.60 16.44 21.83
N ASN A 87 -9.93 16.51 21.95
CA ASN A 87 -10.83 15.44 21.50
C ASN A 87 -10.73 15.22 19.98
N TRP A 88 -10.60 16.28 19.19
CA TRP A 88 -10.42 16.20 17.75
C TRP A 88 -9.08 15.56 17.34
N GLY A 89 -8.01 15.85 18.08
CA GLY A 89 -6.70 15.23 17.87
C GLY A 89 -6.71 13.73 18.10
N ARG A 90 -7.42 13.28 19.15
CA ARG A 90 -7.62 11.86 19.45
C ARG A 90 -8.43 11.15 18.36
N VAL A 91 -9.54 11.73 17.93
CA VAL A 91 -10.36 11.16 16.84
C VAL A 91 -9.55 11.04 15.55
N LEU A 92 -8.79 12.08 15.18
CA LEU A 92 -7.92 12.03 14.01
C LEU A 92 -6.87 10.92 14.14
N SER A 93 -6.24 10.79 15.31
CA SER A 93 -5.24 9.75 15.57
C SER A 93 -5.83 8.35 15.40
N ILE A 94 -7.05 8.11 15.92
CA ILE A 94 -7.75 6.83 15.76
C ILE A 94 -7.99 6.51 14.27
N VAL A 95 -8.48 7.48 13.49
CA VAL A 95 -8.74 7.30 12.06
C VAL A 95 -7.44 7.01 11.29
N VAL A 96 -6.36 7.73 11.60
CA VAL A 96 -5.05 7.52 10.99
C VAL A 96 -4.49 6.13 11.34
N MET A 97 -4.63 5.68 12.58
CA MET A 97 -4.20 4.33 13.00
C MET A 97 -4.97 3.23 12.25
N LEU A 98 -6.31 3.32 12.21
CA LEU A 98 -7.15 2.33 11.51
C LEU A 98 -6.83 2.27 10.01
N THR A 99 -6.70 3.43 9.38
CA THR A 99 -6.35 3.52 7.95
C THR A 99 -4.91 3.06 7.70
N GLY A 100 -3.98 3.38 8.61
CA GLY A 100 -2.58 2.99 8.49
C GLY A 100 -2.36 1.49 8.53
N ILE A 101 -2.99 0.80 9.49
CA ILE A 101 -2.90 -0.65 9.61
C ILE A 101 -3.42 -1.33 8.35
N THR A 102 -4.58 -0.88 7.82
CA THR A 102 -5.14 -1.48 6.59
C THR A 102 -4.24 -1.31 5.38
N LEU A 103 -3.62 -0.14 5.19
CA LEU A 103 -2.66 0.09 4.10
C LEU A 103 -1.37 -0.72 4.28
N PHE A 104 -0.85 -0.81 5.50
CA PHE A 104 0.35 -1.59 5.80
C PHE A 104 0.12 -3.09 5.57
N LEU A 105 -1.00 -3.62 6.06
CA LEU A 105 -1.39 -5.01 5.83
C LEU A 105 -1.58 -5.31 4.34
N ARG A 106 -2.19 -4.39 3.59
CA ARG A 106 -2.34 -4.54 2.13
C ARG A 106 -0.98 -4.63 1.45
N LEU A 107 -0.06 -3.72 1.78
CA LEU A 107 1.30 -3.74 1.23
C LEU A 107 2.03 -5.05 1.57
N ALA A 108 1.98 -5.48 2.84
CA ALA A 108 2.59 -6.72 3.28
C ALA A 108 1.99 -7.94 2.55
N GLN A 109 0.67 -8.03 2.44
CA GLN A 109 -0.01 -9.11 1.71
C GLN A 109 0.42 -9.15 0.24
N THR A 110 0.57 -7.99 -0.42
CA THR A 110 1.02 -7.93 -1.81
C THR A 110 2.48 -8.36 -1.96
N ILE A 111 3.36 -8.00 -1.02
CA ILE A 111 4.78 -8.40 -1.03
C ILE A 111 4.93 -9.91 -0.78
N PHE A 112 4.21 -10.45 0.20
CA PHE A 112 4.28 -11.86 0.57
C PHE A 112 3.39 -12.78 -0.26
N ARG A 113 2.68 -12.26 -1.26
CA ARG A 113 1.84 -13.09 -2.13
C ARG A 113 2.74 -14.04 -2.93
N PRO A 114 2.60 -15.38 -2.77
CA PRO A 114 3.44 -16.33 -3.47
C PRO A 114 3.28 -16.16 -4.98
N HIS A 115 4.40 -16.25 -5.69
CA HIS A 115 4.41 -16.14 -7.15
C HIS A 115 3.60 -17.31 -7.73
N LYS A 116 2.59 -16.99 -8.53
CA LYS A 116 1.79 -18.00 -9.23
C LYS A 116 1.79 -17.66 -10.71
N ILE A 117 2.10 -18.66 -11.51
CA ILE A 117 2.06 -18.54 -12.96
C ILE A 117 0.65 -18.80 -13.45
N SER A 118 0.29 -18.18 -14.57
CA SER A 118 -0.97 -18.45 -15.26
C SER A 118 -0.73 -19.53 -16.32
N HIS A 119 -1.20 -20.74 -16.06
CA HIS A 119 -1.18 -21.85 -17.00
C HIS A 119 -2.53 -22.57 -16.94
N ASP A 120 -3.22 -22.71 -18.06
CA ASP A 120 -4.53 -23.36 -18.08
C ASP A 120 -4.36 -24.89 -17.98
N CYS A 121 -4.99 -25.51 -16.99
CA CYS A 121 -5.03 -26.97 -16.87
C CYS A 121 -5.98 -27.57 -17.92
N PRO A 122 -5.54 -28.54 -18.76
CA PRO A 122 -6.36 -29.09 -19.85
C PRO A 122 -7.59 -29.87 -19.36
N THR A 123 -7.55 -30.42 -18.14
CA THR A 123 -8.62 -31.26 -17.61
C THR A 123 -9.64 -30.49 -16.77
N CYS A 124 -9.19 -29.66 -15.82
CA CYS A 124 -10.08 -29.00 -14.86
C CYS A 124 -10.23 -27.48 -15.05
N GLY A 125 -9.45 -26.87 -15.93
CA GLY A 125 -9.50 -25.43 -16.19
C GLY A 125 -8.97 -24.54 -15.05
N LEU A 126 -8.26 -25.09 -14.06
CA LEU A 126 -7.55 -24.28 -13.08
C LEU A 126 -6.48 -23.45 -13.81
N LYS A 127 -6.44 -22.13 -13.56
CA LYS A 127 -5.55 -21.20 -14.27
C LYS A 127 -4.27 -20.85 -13.51
N LYS A 128 -4.30 -20.87 -12.18
CA LYS A 128 -3.19 -20.42 -11.33
C LYS A 128 -2.49 -21.61 -10.69
N HIS A 129 -1.23 -21.79 -11.04
CA HIS A 129 -0.37 -22.86 -10.53
C HIS A 129 0.86 -22.27 -9.84
N ASP A 130 1.44 -23.07 -8.94
CA ASP A 130 2.76 -22.77 -8.38
C ASP A 130 3.82 -23.00 -9.50
N PRO A 131 4.91 -22.23 -9.56
CA PRO A 131 5.84 -22.22 -10.70
C PRO A 131 6.51 -23.58 -10.96
N ASP A 132 6.71 -24.36 -9.90
CA ASP A 132 7.33 -25.69 -9.88
C ASP A 132 6.31 -26.85 -9.87
N ALA A 133 5.04 -26.55 -10.15
CA ALA A 133 3.96 -27.55 -10.06
C ALA A 133 4.00 -28.58 -11.21
N VAL A 134 4.56 -29.76 -10.96
CA VAL A 134 4.50 -30.91 -11.90
C VAL A 134 3.08 -31.49 -12.01
N HIS A 135 2.25 -31.31 -10.99
CA HIS A 135 0.88 -31.83 -10.95
C HIS A 135 -0.13 -30.73 -10.65
N CYS A 136 -1.30 -30.79 -11.28
CA CYS A 136 -2.40 -29.89 -10.97
C CYS A 136 -2.94 -30.14 -9.55
N LYS A 137 -2.93 -29.11 -8.69
CA LYS A 137 -3.46 -29.18 -7.31
C LYS A 137 -4.93 -29.60 -7.20
N ALA A 138 -5.75 -29.30 -8.22
CA ALA A 138 -7.17 -29.64 -8.22
C ALA A 138 -7.49 -31.06 -8.72
N CYS A 139 -6.89 -31.51 -9.84
CA CYS A 139 -7.25 -32.77 -10.49
C CYS A 139 -6.12 -33.81 -10.56
N GLY A 140 -4.90 -33.47 -10.18
CA GLY A 140 -3.74 -34.37 -10.18
C GLY A 140 -3.14 -34.67 -11.55
N VAL A 141 -3.62 -34.08 -12.65
CA VAL A 141 -3.01 -34.27 -13.98
C VAL A 141 -1.59 -33.72 -14.00
N VAL A 142 -0.68 -34.41 -14.70
CA VAL A 142 0.68 -33.93 -14.93
C VAL A 142 0.62 -32.68 -15.84
N LEU A 143 1.23 -31.60 -15.38
CA LEU A 143 1.35 -30.35 -16.12
C LEU A 143 2.78 -30.21 -16.64
N CYS A 144 2.92 -29.84 -17.90
CA CYS A 144 4.21 -29.54 -18.53
C CYS A 144 4.39 -28.03 -18.59
N ILE A 145 4.64 -27.43 -17.43
CA ILE A 145 4.95 -26.01 -17.32
C ILE A 145 6.43 -25.81 -17.72
N PRO A 146 6.75 -24.90 -18.65
CA PRO A 146 8.14 -24.56 -18.96
C PRO A 146 8.77 -23.87 -17.74
N ASP A 147 9.82 -24.47 -17.21
CA ASP A 147 10.64 -23.92 -16.13
C ASP A 147 12.07 -23.67 -16.65
N GLU A 148 12.80 -22.72 -16.07
CA GLU A 148 14.16 -22.39 -16.50
C GLU A 148 15.22 -23.43 -16.07
N GLY A 149 14.81 -24.47 -15.32
CA GLY A 149 15.63 -25.63 -15.01
C GLY A 149 16.75 -25.34 -14.01
N ALA A 150 16.40 -24.75 -12.87
CA ALA A 150 17.31 -24.51 -11.75
C ALA A 150 17.72 -25.79 -11.02
#